data_AF-A0A074RTY1-F1
#
_entry.id   AF-A0A074RTY1-F1
#
_cell.length_a   1.000
_cell.length_b   1.000
_cell.length_c   1.000
_cell.angle_alpha   90.00
_cell.angle_beta   90.00
_cell.angle_gamma   90.00
#
_symmetry.space_group_name_H-M   'P 1'
#
loop_
_entity.id
_entity.type
_entity.pdbx_description
1 polymer ?
#
loop_
_entity_poly.entity_id
_entity_poly.type
_entity_poly.pdbx_seq_one_letter_code
_entity_poly.pdbx_strand_id
1 'polypeptide(L)'
;MPRGLAILTGGPLPSTPLIRPTTSTTPILLILAVGVAYDGLKDPHHDLEALEMLFNSCGSERTYFRSISGERATLETIEEAMGELYRESLRSLDSSILILLTGDGDEENRMHVMGDVFITDQDLRRWMWKFQINSHPNKRTVTIILDHCRPNKDVPFGTRPLPSLPIRTGHLPPIGVELIWSCSPGQMAAALLLPSTQDIPRSCFLLALMMASYSARIKGVLDIVPTINHELGRLLRLLQLTHKRIHETGRCDRCSGDQPCLAPVQEPYWKWAGSMESVHHLVHALSNMEVVSKVYDAFTRNAFFREAVSDSF
;
A
#
# COMPACT_ATOMS: atom_id res chain seq x y z
N MET A 1 -32.64 63.77 -46.68
CA MET A 1 -33.33 63.27 -45.47
C MET A 1 -32.28 62.82 -44.47
N PRO A 2 -32.10 63.51 -43.34
CA PRO A 2 -31.10 63.14 -42.34
C PRO A 2 -31.66 62.06 -41.40
N ARG A 3 -30.82 61.06 -41.13
CA ARG A 3 -31.07 59.93 -40.23
C ARG A 3 -30.88 60.37 -38.78
N GLY A 4 -31.90 60.11 -37.95
CA GLY A 4 -31.88 60.31 -36.51
C GLY A 4 -31.13 59.19 -35.79
N LEU A 5 -30.31 59.61 -34.82
CA LEU A 5 -29.47 58.83 -33.92
C LEU A 5 -30.34 58.33 -32.74
N ALA A 6 -30.28 57.04 -32.40
CA ALA A 6 -30.91 56.49 -31.20
C ALA A 6 -29.85 55.84 -30.29
N ILE A 7 -29.83 56.28 -29.04
CA ILE A 7 -28.92 55.86 -27.96
C ILE A 7 -29.59 54.69 -27.21
N LEU A 8 -28.90 53.55 -27.11
CA LEU A 8 -29.31 52.41 -26.27
C LEU A 8 -28.61 52.51 -24.91
N THR A 9 -29.38 52.70 -23.85
CA THR A 9 -28.93 52.65 -22.46
C THR A 9 -28.87 51.19 -21.99
N GLY A 10 -27.69 50.73 -21.59
CA GLY A 10 -27.47 49.40 -21.02
C GLY A 10 -28.04 49.27 -19.61
N GLY A 11 -29.00 48.35 -19.45
CA GLY A 11 -29.38 47.82 -18.14
C GLY A 11 -28.50 46.62 -17.75
N PRO A 12 -28.26 46.37 -16.46
CA PRO A 12 -27.45 45.24 -16.03
C PRO A 12 -28.18 43.92 -16.28
N LEU A 13 -27.44 42.94 -16.81
CA LEU A 13 -27.89 41.56 -16.98
C LEU A 13 -28.27 40.93 -15.63
N PRO A 14 -29.32 40.09 -15.56
CA PRO A 14 -29.66 39.35 -14.36
C PRO A 14 -28.50 38.39 -14.01
N SER A 15 -28.04 38.48 -12.76
CA SER A 15 -27.02 37.62 -12.18
C SER A 15 -27.55 36.18 -12.11
N THR A 16 -27.02 35.32 -12.97
CA THR A 16 -27.20 33.88 -12.89
C THR A 16 -26.72 33.39 -11.52
N PRO A 17 -27.51 32.62 -10.76
CA PRO A 17 -27.05 32.09 -9.48
C PRO A 17 -25.87 31.16 -9.74
N LEU A 18 -24.74 31.47 -9.10
CA LEU A 18 -23.57 30.58 -9.06
C LEU A 18 -24.01 29.28 -8.38
N ILE A 19 -24.23 28.23 -9.16
CA ILE A 19 -24.33 26.87 -8.62
C ILE A 19 -22.95 26.55 -8.05
N ARG A 20 -22.81 26.65 -6.72
CA ARG A 20 -21.66 26.06 -6.02
C ARG A 20 -21.71 24.56 -6.29
N PRO A 21 -20.64 23.93 -6.81
CA PRO A 21 -20.57 22.48 -6.86
C PRO A 21 -20.72 21.97 -5.42
N THR A 22 -21.73 21.15 -5.18
CA THR A 22 -21.83 20.34 -3.97
C THR A 22 -20.58 19.48 -3.91
N THR A 23 -19.65 19.80 -3.02
CA THR A 23 -18.50 18.97 -2.73
C THR A 23 -19.03 17.63 -2.21
N SER A 24 -18.91 16.60 -3.03
CA SER A 24 -19.27 15.23 -2.63
C SER A 24 -18.45 14.86 -1.40
N THR A 25 -19.11 14.60 -0.27
CA THR A 25 -18.49 14.20 1.00
C THR A 25 -18.13 12.71 1.04
N THR A 26 -18.23 12.00 -0.09
CA THR A 26 -17.94 10.57 -0.17
C THR A 26 -16.43 10.31 -0.32
N PRO A 27 -15.85 9.36 0.45
CA PRO A 27 -14.46 8.97 0.30
C PRO A 27 -14.15 8.45 -1.10
N ILE A 28 -13.09 8.96 -1.74
CA ILE A 28 -12.54 8.38 -2.98
C ILE A 28 -11.74 7.11 -2.64
N LEU A 29 -11.07 7.08 -1.49
CA LEU A 29 -10.19 5.98 -1.13
C LEU A 29 -10.62 5.36 0.19
N LEU A 30 -10.93 4.06 0.15
CA LEU A 30 -11.24 3.27 1.33
C LEU A 30 -10.08 2.32 1.61
N ILE A 31 -9.47 2.43 2.79
CA ILE A 31 -8.29 1.70 3.20
C ILE A 31 -8.62 0.79 4.37
N LEU A 32 -8.28 -0.49 4.26
CA LEU A 32 -8.14 -1.40 5.39
C LEU A 32 -6.67 -1.79 5.54
N ALA A 33 -6.07 -1.47 6.68
CA ALA A 33 -4.74 -1.94 7.05
C ALA A 33 -4.85 -3.07 8.10
N VAL A 34 -4.15 -4.18 7.89
CA VAL A 34 -4.08 -5.29 8.84
C VAL A 34 -2.62 -5.55 9.17
N GLY A 35 -2.28 -5.53 10.45
CA GLY A 35 -0.93 -5.73 10.94
C GLY A 35 -0.91 -6.87 11.95
N VAL A 36 -0.15 -7.92 11.64
CA VAL A 36 -0.03 -9.09 12.52
C VAL A 36 1.42 -9.22 13.00
N ALA A 37 1.61 -9.01 14.29
CA ALA A 37 2.84 -9.33 14.99
C ALA A 37 2.82 -10.79 15.48
N TYR A 38 3.28 -11.73 14.65
CA TYR A 38 3.50 -13.11 15.08
C TYR A 38 4.91 -13.26 15.69
N ASP A 39 5.06 -14.16 16.66
CA ASP A 39 6.34 -14.52 17.32
C ASP A 39 7.23 -13.33 17.77
N GLY A 40 6.60 -12.28 18.32
CA GLY A 40 7.32 -11.14 18.89
C GLY A 40 7.84 -10.11 17.88
N LEU A 41 7.47 -10.21 16.59
CA LEU A 41 7.69 -9.15 15.62
C LEU A 41 7.06 -7.83 16.07
N LYS A 42 7.76 -6.71 15.89
CA LYS A 42 7.28 -5.38 16.31
C LYS A 42 6.90 -4.48 15.14
N ASP A 43 7.42 -4.77 13.96
CA ASP A 43 7.32 -3.87 12.80
C ASP A 43 5.89 -3.77 12.24
N PRO A 44 5.11 -4.85 12.10
CA PRO A 44 3.73 -4.76 11.60
C PRO A 44 2.82 -3.88 12.48
N HIS A 45 2.95 -3.95 13.80
CA HIS A 45 2.19 -3.09 14.72
C HIS A 45 2.65 -1.64 14.65
N HIS A 46 3.96 -1.39 14.63
CA HIS A 46 4.52 -0.05 14.47
C HIS A 46 4.07 0.61 13.17
N ASP A 47 4.07 -0.13 12.07
CA ASP A 47 3.64 0.36 10.76
C ASP A 47 2.17 0.73 10.76
N LEU A 48 1.32 -0.07 11.40
CA LEU A 48 -0.09 0.25 11.56
C LEU A 48 -0.33 1.48 12.44
N GLU A 49 0.36 1.60 13.57
CA GLU A 49 0.28 2.78 14.44
C GLU A 49 0.69 4.05 13.69
N ALA A 50 1.76 3.99 12.90
CA ALA A 50 2.19 5.09 12.06
C ALA A 50 1.13 5.48 11.02
N LEU A 51 0.50 4.49 10.35
CA LEU A 51 -0.59 4.73 9.39
C LEU A 51 -1.86 5.27 10.05
N GLU A 52 -2.24 4.75 11.22
CA GLU A 52 -3.36 5.24 12.01
C GLU A 52 -3.17 6.72 12.38
N MET A 53 -2.01 7.06 12.95
CA MET A 53 -1.70 8.46 13.29
C MET A 53 -1.78 9.35 12.05
N LEU A 54 -1.23 8.89 10.92
CA LEU A 54 -1.21 9.63 9.66
C LEU A 54 -2.62 9.89 9.11
N PHE A 55 -3.47 8.86 9.00
CA PHE A 55 -4.79 9.02 8.41
C PHE A 55 -5.82 9.65 9.37
N ASN A 56 -5.67 9.46 10.68
CA ASN A 56 -6.54 10.09 11.67
C ASN A 56 -6.22 11.58 11.89
N SER A 57 -4.93 11.97 11.83
CA SER A 57 -4.52 13.37 12.04
C SER A 57 -4.67 14.25 10.80
N CYS A 58 -4.53 13.68 9.59
CA CYS A 58 -4.56 14.44 8.35
C CYS A 58 -5.96 14.70 7.79
N GLY A 59 -7.03 14.15 8.40
CA GLY A 59 -8.42 14.54 8.16
C GLY A 59 -8.81 14.68 6.68
N SER A 60 -8.31 13.82 5.79
CA SER A 60 -8.68 13.86 4.38
C SER A 60 -10.17 13.52 4.28
N GLU A 61 -11.01 14.52 3.98
CA GLU A 61 -12.46 14.34 3.76
C GLU A 61 -12.77 13.27 2.70
N ARG A 62 -11.75 12.86 1.92
CA ARG A 62 -11.86 11.94 0.80
C ARG A 62 -11.20 10.57 1.06
N THR A 63 -10.75 10.28 2.28
CA THR A 63 -10.12 9.00 2.63
C THR A 63 -10.78 8.41 3.87
N TYR A 64 -11.28 7.18 3.75
CA TYR A 64 -11.73 6.37 4.88
C TYR A 64 -10.63 5.37 5.23
N PHE A 65 -10.19 5.35 6.49
CA PHE A 65 -9.16 4.45 6.97
C PHE A 65 -9.67 3.61 8.14
N ARG A 66 -9.43 2.31 8.08
CA ARG A 66 -9.64 1.37 9.18
C ARG A 66 -8.42 0.48 9.33
N SER A 67 -8.12 0.12 10.56
CA SER A 67 -7.03 -0.78 10.91
C SER A 67 -7.51 -1.97 11.75
N ILE A 68 -6.79 -3.09 11.64
CA ILE A 68 -6.94 -4.28 12.49
C ILE A 68 -5.54 -4.74 12.91
N SER A 69 -5.32 -4.88 14.21
CA SER A 69 -4.05 -5.31 14.79
C SER A 69 -4.24 -6.16 16.04
N GLY A 70 -3.15 -6.81 16.48
CA GLY A 70 -3.12 -7.64 17.67
C GLY A 70 -4.09 -8.82 17.60
N GLU A 71 -4.63 -9.21 18.75
CA GLU A 71 -5.52 -10.38 18.92
C GLU A 71 -6.78 -10.35 18.03
N ARG A 72 -7.16 -9.18 17.51
CA ARG A 72 -8.33 -9.01 16.63
C ARG A 72 -8.05 -9.37 15.17
N ALA A 73 -6.79 -9.55 14.77
CA ALA A 73 -6.43 -9.88 13.39
C ALA A 73 -6.65 -11.37 13.09
N THR A 74 -7.89 -11.83 13.20
CA THR A 74 -8.34 -13.18 12.85
C THR A 74 -8.87 -13.24 11.41
N LEU A 75 -8.93 -14.43 10.80
CA LEU A 75 -9.52 -14.58 9.46
C LEU A 75 -10.95 -14.05 9.37
N GLU A 76 -11.78 -14.34 10.39
CA GLU A 76 -13.19 -13.91 10.43
C GLU A 76 -13.30 -12.39 10.46
N THR A 77 -12.55 -11.74 11.36
CA THR A 77 -12.57 -10.27 11.49
C THR A 77 -12.02 -9.57 10.24
N ILE A 78 -10.98 -10.14 9.61
CA ILE A 78 -10.44 -9.62 8.35
C ILE A 78 -11.49 -9.77 7.23
N GLU A 79 -12.08 -10.96 7.05
CA GLU A 79 -13.12 -11.19 6.03
C GLU A 79 -14.31 -10.23 6.24
N GLU A 80 -14.80 -10.08 7.47
CA GLU A 80 -15.91 -9.18 7.80
C GLU A 80 -15.58 -7.73 7.46
N ALA A 81 -14.40 -7.24 7.88
CA ALA A 81 -13.99 -5.87 7.61
C ALA A 81 -13.79 -5.61 6.11
N MET A 82 -13.24 -6.58 5.36
CA MET A 82 -13.16 -6.49 3.90
C MET A 82 -14.55 -6.41 3.27
N GLY A 83 -15.52 -7.18 3.76
CA GLY A 83 -16.89 -7.17 3.28
C GLY A 83 -17.63 -5.86 3.60
N GLU A 84 -17.40 -5.28 4.77
CA GLU A 84 -17.90 -3.95 5.12
C GLU A 84 -17.31 -2.86 4.23
N LEU A 85 -15.99 -2.86 4.04
CA LEU A 85 -15.30 -1.91 3.16
C LEU A 85 -15.81 -2.01 1.72
N TYR A 86 -16.02 -3.25 1.23
CA TYR A 86 -16.59 -3.50 -0.09
C TYR A 86 -18.01 -2.92 -0.19
N ARG A 87 -18.90 -3.18 0.78
CA ARG A 87 -20.25 -2.60 0.79
C ARG A 87 -20.25 -1.07 0.84
N GLU A 88 -19.34 -0.47 1.61
CA GLU A 88 -19.20 0.98 1.69
C GLU A 88 -18.84 1.57 0.32
N SER A 89 -17.91 0.94 -0.40
CA SER A 89 -17.50 1.38 -1.75
C SER A 89 -18.63 1.35 -2.79
N LEU A 90 -19.71 0.62 -2.53
CA LEU A 90 -20.87 0.58 -3.44
C LEU A 90 -21.74 1.84 -3.34
N ARG A 91 -21.58 2.63 -2.28
CA ARG A 91 -22.34 3.87 -2.07
C ARG A 91 -21.89 5.03 -2.97
N SER A 92 -20.69 4.95 -3.54
CA SER A 92 -20.10 5.99 -4.39
C SER A 92 -19.42 5.38 -5.60
N LEU A 93 -19.72 5.91 -6.80
CA LEU A 93 -19.18 5.41 -8.07
C LEU A 93 -17.67 5.60 -8.21
N ASP A 94 -17.12 6.61 -7.55
CA ASP A 94 -15.70 6.99 -7.66
C ASP A 94 -14.82 6.40 -6.57
N SER A 95 -15.36 5.50 -5.74
CA SER A 95 -14.64 4.92 -4.61
C SER A 95 -13.76 3.75 -5.05
N SER A 96 -12.49 3.80 -4.68
CA SER A 96 -11.50 2.72 -4.83
C SER A 96 -11.18 2.08 -3.49
N ILE A 97 -10.88 0.78 -3.52
CA ILE A 97 -10.59 -0.01 -2.31
C ILE A 97 -9.12 -0.41 -2.31
N LEU A 98 -8.43 -0.09 -1.21
CA LEU A 98 -7.09 -0.56 -0.92
C LEU A 98 -7.10 -1.39 0.36
N ILE A 99 -6.45 -2.56 0.32
CA ILE A 99 -6.23 -3.38 1.50
C ILE A 99 -4.72 -3.58 1.64
N LEU A 100 -4.17 -3.26 2.80
CA LEU A 100 -2.77 -3.48 3.15
C LEU A 100 -2.72 -4.58 4.22
N LEU A 101 -2.01 -5.66 3.95
CA LEU A 101 -1.76 -6.76 4.87
C LEU A 101 -0.26 -6.80 5.16
N THR A 102 0.15 -6.55 6.39
CA THR A 102 1.55 -6.60 6.82
C THR A 102 1.72 -7.57 7.99
N GLY A 103 2.76 -8.40 7.95
CA GLY A 103 2.97 -9.43 8.96
C GLY A 103 4.08 -10.40 8.61
N ASP A 104 4.14 -11.49 9.37
CA ASP A 104 5.11 -12.56 9.12
C ASP A 104 4.67 -13.49 8.00
N GLY A 105 5.64 -13.99 7.24
CA GLY A 105 5.42 -14.95 6.17
C GLY A 105 6.08 -16.28 6.48
N ASP A 106 5.42 -17.39 6.15
CA ASP A 106 5.92 -18.73 6.42
C ASP A 106 6.70 -19.36 5.24
N GLU A 107 7.15 -20.60 5.44
CA GLU A 107 7.86 -21.39 4.42
C GLU A 107 7.00 -21.77 3.20
N GLU A 108 5.68 -21.55 3.25
CA GLU A 108 4.76 -21.71 2.12
C GLU A 108 4.36 -20.35 1.50
N ASN A 109 5.02 -19.25 1.86
CA ASN A 109 4.69 -17.87 1.44
C ASN A 109 3.27 -17.44 1.81
N ARG A 110 2.75 -17.92 2.94
CA ARG A 110 1.46 -17.52 3.51
C ARG A 110 1.71 -16.56 4.66
N MET A 111 0.81 -15.61 4.87
CA MET A 111 0.96 -14.65 5.96
C MET A 111 0.31 -15.18 7.23
N HIS A 112 1.00 -15.11 8.36
CA HIS A 112 0.43 -15.43 9.67
C HIS A 112 -0.69 -14.45 10.03
N VAL A 113 -1.75 -14.98 10.61
CA VAL A 113 -2.81 -14.26 11.33
C VAL A 113 -2.91 -14.79 12.75
N MET A 114 -3.71 -14.16 13.60
CA MET A 114 -3.84 -14.60 14.99
C MET A 114 -4.43 -16.02 15.10
N GLY A 115 -3.93 -16.78 16.08
CA GLY A 115 -4.39 -18.14 16.36
C GLY A 115 -3.62 -19.24 15.62
N ASP A 116 -2.39 -18.97 15.16
CA ASP A 116 -1.56 -19.91 14.37
C ASP A 116 -2.26 -20.37 13.07
N VAL A 117 -2.96 -19.41 12.45
CA VAL A 117 -3.65 -19.59 11.18
C VAL A 117 -2.96 -18.71 10.13
N PHE A 118 -3.19 -19.04 8.87
CA PHE A 118 -2.57 -18.37 7.73
C PHE A 118 -3.63 -17.77 6.81
N ILE A 119 -3.32 -16.63 6.22
CA ILE A 119 -4.06 -16.05 5.10
C ILE A 119 -3.28 -16.26 3.79
N THR A 120 -3.99 -16.70 2.77
CA THR A 120 -3.44 -16.94 1.42
C THR A 120 -4.07 -16.03 0.38
N ASP A 121 -3.47 -15.93 -0.80
CA ASP A 121 -4.09 -15.23 -1.92
C ASP A 121 -5.42 -15.88 -2.36
N GLN A 122 -5.58 -17.18 -2.10
CA GLN A 122 -6.81 -17.92 -2.40
C GLN A 122 -7.96 -17.53 -1.49
N ASP A 123 -7.69 -17.33 -0.20
CA ASP A 123 -8.68 -16.85 0.76
C ASP A 123 -9.19 -15.47 0.36
N LEU A 124 -8.26 -14.55 0.06
CA LEU A 124 -8.57 -13.20 -0.40
C LEU A 124 -9.43 -13.22 -1.67
N ARG A 125 -9.05 -14.03 -2.66
CA ARG A 125 -9.81 -14.17 -3.91
C ARG A 125 -11.21 -14.77 -3.67
N ARG A 126 -11.31 -15.79 -2.82
CA ARG A 126 -12.58 -16.43 -2.44
C ARG A 126 -13.53 -15.45 -1.76
N TRP A 127 -13.02 -14.66 -0.81
CA TRP A 127 -13.81 -13.64 -0.11
C TRP A 127 -14.27 -12.54 -1.08
N MET A 128 -13.38 -12.07 -1.96
CA MET A 128 -13.76 -11.06 -2.97
C MET A 128 -14.82 -11.59 -3.92
N TRP A 129 -14.68 -12.83 -4.39
CA TRP A 129 -15.68 -13.48 -5.22
C TRP A 129 -17.05 -13.54 -4.52
N LYS A 130 -17.08 -13.92 -3.24
CA LYS A 130 -18.28 -13.93 -2.40
C LYS A 130 -18.93 -12.53 -2.33
N PHE A 131 -18.15 -11.46 -2.12
CA PHE A 131 -18.71 -10.10 -2.04
C PHE A 131 -19.21 -9.58 -3.39
N GLN A 132 -18.50 -9.91 -4.48
CA GLN A 132 -18.87 -9.48 -5.83
C GLN A 132 -20.15 -10.16 -6.34
N ILE A 133 -20.37 -11.45 -6.05
CA ILE A 133 -21.63 -12.12 -6.42
C ILE A 133 -22.83 -11.45 -5.74
N ASN A 134 -22.69 -11.12 -4.46
CA ASN A 134 -23.77 -10.54 -3.66
C ASN A 134 -24.07 -9.07 -4.02
N SER A 135 -23.29 -8.45 -4.91
CA SER A 135 -23.31 -7.01 -5.18
C SER A 135 -23.56 -6.64 -6.66
N HIS A 136 -24.13 -7.56 -7.45
CA HIS A 136 -24.44 -7.29 -8.86
C HIS A 136 -25.42 -6.12 -9.04
N PRO A 137 -25.26 -5.27 -10.08
CA PRO A 137 -24.22 -5.29 -11.11
C PRO A 137 -22.93 -4.50 -10.76
N ASN A 138 -22.86 -3.88 -9.59
CA ASN A 138 -21.82 -2.92 -9.22
C ASN A 138 -20.55 -3.64 -8.71
N LYS A 139 -19.77 -4.19 -9.63
CA LYS A 139 -18.47 -4.81 -9.30
C LYS A 139 -17.40 -3.74 -9.11
N ARG A 140 -16.63 -3.88 -8.04
CA ARG A 140 -15.49 -3.01 -7.73
C ARG A 140 -14.18 -3.77 -7.87
N THR A 141 -13.17 -3.06 -8.38
CA THR A 141 -11.79 -3.52 -8.32
C THR A 141 -11.24 -3.26 -6.93
N VAL A 142 -10.60 -4.26 -6.34
CA VAL A 142 -9.93 -4.19 -5.04
C VAL A 142 -8.45 -4.42 -5.24
N THR A 143 -7.62 -3.50 -4.77
CA THR A 143 -6.18 -3.67 -4.76
C THR A 143 -5.73 -4.11 -3.38
N ILE A 144 -5.02 -5.23 -3.29
CA ILE A 144 -4.48 -5.79 -2.05
C ILE A 144 -2.96 -5.78 -2.11
N ILE A 145 -2.33 -5.10 -1.16
CA ILE A 145 -0.89 -5.07 -0.94
C ILE A 145 -0.57 -6.06 0.18
N LEU A 146 0.32 -7.01 -0.12
CA LEU A 146 0.79 -8.08 0.75
C LEU A 146 2.25 -7.80 1.12
N ASP A 147 2.48 -7.36 2.34
CA ASP A 147 3.78 -6.96 2.88
C ASP A 147 4.27 -7.94 3.95
N HIS A 148 4.74 -9.10 3.49
CA HIS A 148 5.29 -10.17 4.32
C HIS A 148 6.38 -10.93 3.57
N CYS A 149 7.23 -11.64 4.30
CA CYS A 149 8.32 -12.44 3.72
C CYS A 149 7.80 -13.60 2.86
N ARG A 150 8.58 -13.97 1.85
CA ARG A 150 8.24 -15.06 0.93
C ARG A 150 9.46 -15.93 0.66
N PRO A 151 9.95 -16.67 1.67
CA PRO A 151 11.24 -17.36 1.62
C PRO A 151 11.29 -18.47 0.57
N ASN A 152 10.14 -19.03 0.16
CA ASN A 152 10.10 -20.17 -0.74
C ASN A 152 9.96 -19.74 -2.21
N LYS A 153 11.04 -19.88 -2.98
CA LYS A 153 11.05 -19.58 -4.42
C LYS A 153 10.20 -20.55 -5.26
N ASP A 154 9.97 -21.75 -4.74
CA ASP A 154 9.35 -22.87 -5.46
C ASP A 154 7.84 -22.98 -5.25
N VAL A 155 7.26 -22.10 -4.43
CA VAL A 155 5.80 -21.98 -4.26
C VAL A 155 5.26 -20.90 -5.22
N PRO A 156 4.78 -21.30 -6.42
CA PRO A 156 4.20 -20.38 -7.38
C PRO A 156 2.83 -19.88 -6.93
N PHE A 157 2.47 -18.68 -7.41
CA PHE A 157 1.18 -18.05 -7.18
C PHE A 157 -0.01 -18.90 -7.64
N GLY A 158 -1.07 -18.96 -6.83
CA GLY A 158 -2.39 -19.38 -7.28
C GLY A 158 -2.51 -20.80 -7.84
N THR A 159 -1.61 -21.73 -7.48
CA THR A 159 -1.59 -23.08 -8.08
C THR A 159 -2.50 -24.11 -7.43
N ARG A 160 -3.05 -23.88 -6.23
CA ARG A 160 -4.07 -24.81 -5.70
C ARG A 160 -5.43 -24.48 -6.32
N PRO A 161 -6.09 -25.42 -7.02
CA PRO A 161 -7.44 -25.20 -7.53
C PRO A 161 -8.38 -24.91 -6.37
N LEU A 162 -9.24 -23.89 -6.50
CA LEU A 162 -10.33 -23.68 -5.54
C LEU A 162 -11.24 -24.91 -5.59
N PRO A 163 -11.45 -25.66 -4.49
CA PRO A 163 -12.11 -26.97 -4.51
C PRO A 163 -13.57 -26.97 -4.97
N SER A 164 -14.18 -25.80 -5.19
CA SER A 164 -15.62 -25.64 -5.37
C SER A 164 -16.03 -24.66 -6.49
N LEU A 165 -15.09 -24.17 -7.30
CA LEU A 165 -15.45 -23.39 -8.50
C LEU A 165 -15.57 -24.33 -9.71
N PRO A 166 -16.63 -24.22 -10.53
CA PRO A 166 -16.80 -25.06 -11.70
C PRO A 166 -15.58 -24.92 -12.62
N ILE A 167 -14.96 -26.06 -12.90
CA ILE A 167 -13.71 -26.31 -13.65
C ILE A 167 -13.69 -25.66 -15.07
N ARG A 168 -14.80 -25.08 -15.52
CA ARG A 168 -14.91 -24.46 -16.86
C ARG A 168 -14.29 -23.05 -16.99
N THR A 169 -13.94 -22.37 -15.90
CA THR A 169 -13.16 -21.13 -15.95
C THR A 169 -11.77 -21.38 -15.38
N GLY A 170 -10.93 -22.07 -16.16
CA GLY A 170 -9.55 -22.35 -15.77
C GLY A 170 -8.82 -21.08 -15.36
N HIS A 171 -8.19 -21.11 -14.18
CA HIS A 171 -7.08 -20.26 -13.73
C HIS A 171 -7.22 -18.73 -13.77
N LEU A 172 -8.38 -18.18 -14.16
CA LEU A 172 -8.57 -16.74 -14.19
C LEU A 172 -8.96 -16.24 -12.79
N PRO A 173 -8.21 -15.28 -12.23
CA PRO A 173 -8.58 -14.68 -10.95
C PRO A 173 -9.98 -14.08 -11.05
N PRO A 174 -10.72 -13.97 -9.93
CA PRO A 174 -11.97 -13.22 -9.92
C PRO A 174 -11.71 -11.83 -10.51
N ILE A 175 -12.49 -11.45 -11.52
CA ILE A 175 -12.39 -10.16 -12.19
C ILE A 175 -12.49 -9.06 -11.13
N GLY A 176 -11.52 -8.14 -11.08
CA GLY A 176 -11.52 -7.04 -10.12
C GLY A 176 -10.78 -7.31 -8.81
N VAL A 177 -9.81 -8.23 -8.76
CA VAL A 177 -8.85 -8.33 -7.64
C VAL A 177 -7.43 -8.19 -8.16
N GLU A 178 -6.74 -7.16 -7.68
CA GLU A 178 -5.34 -6.87 -7.99
C GLU A 178 -4.49 -7.18 -6.76
N LEU A 179 -3.38 -7.88 -6.97
CA LEU A 179 -2.48 -8.29 -5.88
C LEU A 179 -1.08 -7.74 -6.15
N ILE A 180 -0.52 -7.09 -5.14
CA ILE A 180 0.85 -6.57 -5.13
C ILE A 180 1.54 -7.18 -3.92
N TRP A 181 2.66 -7.86 -4.12
CA TRP A 181 3.50 -8.28 -3.00
C TRP A 181 4.68 -7.35 -2.86
N SER A 182 5.06 -7.01 -1.63
CA SER A 182 6.22 -6.17 -1.37
C SER A 182 7.55 -6.84 -1.72
N CYS A 183 7.58 -8.17 -1.81
CA CYS A 183 8.74 -8.96 -2.24
C CYS A 183 8.33 -10.12 -3.17
N SER A 184 9.31 -10.60 -3.94
CA SER A 184 9.15 -11.76 -4.84
C SER A 184 9.33 -13.08 -4.09
N PRO A 185 8.92 -14.23 -4.66
CA PRO A 185 9.26 -15.54 -4.10
C PRO A 185 10.77 -15.70 -3.94
N GLY A 186 11.21 -16.29 -2.83
CA GLY A 186 12.62 -16.42 -2.46
C GLY A 186 13.22 -15.18 -1.80
N GLN A 187 12.42 -14.17 -1.46
CA GLN A 187 12.89 -12.91 -0.88
C GLN A 187 12.19 -12.60 0.44
N MET A 188 12.80 -11.68 1.21
CA MET A 188 12.23 -11.19 2.47
C MET A 188 11.71 -9.76 2.28
N ALA A 189 10.60 -9.45 2.93
CA ALA A 189 10.15 -8.07 3.09
C ALA A 189 11.04 -7.41 4.14
N ALA A 190 11.77 -6.36 3.77
CA ALA A 190 12.73 -5.71 4.65
C ALA A 190 12.09 -4.59 5.46
N ALA A 191 12.65 -4.32 6.63
CA ALA A 191 12.27 -3.21 7.49
C ALA A 191 13.50 -2.43 7.98
N LEU A 192 13.31 -1.14 8.25
CA LEU A 192 14.31 -0.21 8.74
C LEU A 192 13.87 0.40 10.07
N LEU A 193 14.67 0.21 11.10
CA LEU A 193 14.49 0.89 12.38
C LEU A 193 15.25 2.22 12.36
N LEU A 194 14.52 3.33 12.35
CA LEU A 194 15.08 4.68 12.49
C LEU A 194 15.00 5.14 13.96
N PRO A 195 16.15 5.31 14.65
CA PRO A 195 16.16 5.75 16.05
C PRO A 195 15.82 7.25 16.12
N SER A 196 14.53 7.59 16.17
CA SER A 196 13.94 8.90 16.55
C SER A 196 12.54 9.13 15.96
N THR A 197 12.04 8.25 15.08
CA THR A 197 10.81 8.49 14.32
C THR A 197 9.76 7.44 14.63
N GLN A 198 9.04 7.63 15.73
CA GLN A 198 7.94 6.75 16.12
C GLN A 198 6.76 6.79 15.15
N ASP A 199 6.63 7.85 14.37
CA ASP A 199 5.55 8.12 13.43
C ASP A 199 5.88 7.79 11.96
N ILE A 200 7.03 7.15 11.72
CA ILE A 200 7.44 6.71 10.38
C ILE A 200 7.37 5.17 10.34
N PRO A 201 6.74 4.57 9.32
CA PRO A 201 6.72 3.12 9.17
C PRO A 201 8.13 2.58 8.94
N ARG A 202 8.36 1.35 9.37
CA ARG A 202 9.62 0.61 9.24
C ARG A 202 9.67 -0.20 7.97
N SER A 203 8.55 -0.73 7.46
CA SER A 203 8.53 -1.47 6.19
C SER A 203 9.21 -0.67 5.07
N CYS A 204 10.24 -1.25 4.45
CA CYS A 204 10.96 -0.63 3.35
C CYS A 204 10.02 -0.38 2.16
N PHE A 205 8.99 -1.21 1.97
CA PHE A 205 8.02 -1.01 0.91
C PHE A 205 7.13 0.21 1.19
N LEU A 206 6.60 0.35 2.41
CA LEU A 206 5.82 1.52 2.81
C LEU A 206 6.64 2.80 2.76
N LEU A 207 7.90 2.74 3.23
CA LEU A 207 8.85 3.84 3.14
C LEU A 207 9.10 4.25 1.68
N ALA A 208 9.35 3.29 0.79
CA ALA A 208 9.54 3.55 -0.64
C ALA A 208 8.29 4.20 -1.27
N LEU A 209 7.09 3.74 -0.88
CA LEU A 209 5.82 4.30 -1.34
C LEU A 209 5.64 5.75 -0.84
N MET A 210 6.01 6.05 0.41
CA MET A 210 5.97 7.42 0.94
C MET A 210 7.00 8.34 0.26
N MET A 211 8.23 7.85 0.03
CA MET A 211 9.26 8.59 -0.71
C MET A 211 8.85 8.83 -2.17
N ALA A 212 8.22 7.85 -2.82
CA ALA A 212 7.67 8.00 -4.16
C ALA A 212 6.54 9.03 -4.19
N SER A 213 5.70 9.07 -3.15
CA SER A 213 4.63 10.06 -2.99
C SER A 213 5.17 11.47 -2.83
N TYR A 214 6.28 11.66 -2.11
CA TYR A 214 6.99 12.93 -2.07
C TYR A 214 7.55 13.31 -3.45
N SER A 215 8.17 12.36 -4.17
CA SER A 215 8.64 12.59 -5.54
C SER A 215 7.50 13.04 -6.47
N ALA A 216 6.30 12.44 -6.33
CA ALA A 216 5.11 12.83 -7.09
C ALA A 216 4.63 14.25 -6.75
N ARG A 217 4.73 14.69 -5.48
CA ARG A 217 4.46 16.08 -5.10
C ARG A 217 5.35 17.07 -5.85
N ILE A 218 6.64 16.77 -5.95
CA ILE A 218 7.63 17.69 -6.54
C ILE A 218 7.60 17.67 -8.07
N LYS A 219 7.47 16.48 -8.67
CA LYS A 219 7.62 16.27 -10.12
C LYS A 219 6.29 16.16 -10.87
N GLY A 220 5.15 16.08 -10.15
CA GLY A 220 3.83 15.88 -10.74
C GLY A 220 3.53 14.40 -11.03
N VAL A 221 2.85 14.14 -12.15
CA VAL A 221 2.45 12.77 -12.53
C VAL A 221 3.70 11.95 -12.84
N LEU A 222 3.93 10.91 -12.04
CA LEU A 222 5.02 9.94 -12.20
C LEU A 222 4.46 8.56 -12.51
N ASP A 223 5.24 7.77 -13.25
CA ASP A 223 5.04 6.32 -13.26
C ASP A 223 5.37 5.76 -11.87
N ILE A 224 4.35 5.26 -11.18
CA ILE A 224 4.44 4.88 -9.78
C ILE A 224 5.37 3.66 -9.60
N VAL A 225 5.30 2.67 -10.49
CA VAL A 225 6.06 1.41 -10.31
C VAL A 225 7.57 1.65 -10.39
N PRO A 226 8.13 2.29 -11.43
CA PRO A 226 9.54 2.63 -11.47
C PRO A 226 9.97 3.54 -10.33
N THR A 227 9.11 4.47 -9.90
CA THR A 227 9.43 5.39 -8.79
C THR A 227 9.52 4.65 -7.46
N ILE A 228 8.55 3.78 -7.14
CA ILE A 228 8.59 2.94 -5.93
C ILE A 228 9.82 2.02 -5.97
N ASN A 229 10.06 1.35 -7.10
CA ASN A 229 11.23 0.47 -7.26
C ASN A 229 12.55 1.23 -7.08
N HIS A 230 12.64 2.47 -7.59
CA HIS A 230 13.81 3.32 -7.42
C HIS A 230 14.07 3.67 -5.95
N GLU A 231 13.04 4.13 -5.23
CA GLU A 231 13.18 4.51 -3.82
C GLU A 231 13.46 3.28 -2.94
N LEU A 232 12.80 2.15 -3.22
CA LEU A 232 13.10 0.88 -2.56
C LEU A 232 14.55 0.46 -2.78
N GLY A 233 15.07 0.56 -4.00
CA GLY A 233 16.47 0.30 -4.30
C GLY A 233 17.44 1.17 -3.50
N ARG A 234 17.10 2.43 -3.21
CA ARG A 234 17.89 3.31 -2.33
C ARG A 234 17.88 2.83 -0.87
N LEU A 235 16.71 2.41 -0.36
CA LEU A 235 16.59 1.86 0.99
C LEU A 235 17.36 0.54 1.15
N LEU A 236 17.31 -0.33 0.14
CA LEU A 236 18.06 -1.60 0.13
C LEU A 236 19.56 -1.38 0.10
N ARG A 237 20.06 -0.38 -0.62
CA ARG A 237 21.48 0.01 -0.57
C ARG A 237 21.92 0.43 0.84
N LEU A 238 21.08 1.16 1.57
CA LEU A 238 21.35 1.49 2.98
C LEU A 238 21.44 0.22 3.84
N LEU A 239 20.53 -0.73 3.64
CA LEU A 239 20.57 -2.01 4.36
C LEU A 239 21.82 -2.83 3.99
N GLN A 240 22.23 -2.85 2.72
CA GLN A 240 23.45 -3.50 2.25
C GLN A 240 24.71 -2.87 2.86
N LEU A 241 24.80 -1.54 2.90
CA LEU A 241 25.91 -0.83 3.54
C LEU A 241 25.96 -1.14 5.05
N THR A 242 24.80 -1.13 5.70
CA THR A 242 24.67 -1.45 7.13
C THR A 242 25.10 -2.89 7.40
N HIS A 243 24.63 -3.84 6.59
CA HIS A 243 25.02 -5.25 6.63
C HIS A 243 26.52 -5.40 6.49
N LYS A 244 27.13 -4.82 5.44
CA LYS A 244 28.57 -4.83 5.20
C LYS A 244 29.36 -4.37 6.42
N ARG A 245 29.01 -3.22 7.00
CA ARG A 245 29.71 -2.65 8.17
C ARG A 245 29.59 -3.49 9.44
N ILE A 246 28.42 -4.07 9.67
CA ILE A 246 28.22 -4.98 10.81
C ILE A 246 29.13 -6.22 10.68
N HIS A 247 29.27 -6.76 9.46
CA HIS A 247 30.13 -7.90 9.19
C HIS A 247 31.63 -7.54 9.28
N GLU A 248 32.04 -6.40 8.76
CA GLU A 248 33.41 -5.89 8.87
C GLU A 248 33.84 -5.68 10.33
N THR A 249 32.89 -5.32 11.21
CA THR A 249 33.13 -5.13 12.64
C THR A 249 32.97 -6.40 13.48
N GLY A 250 32.61 -7.54 12.87
CA GLY A 250 32.38 -8.80 13.56
C GLY A 250 31.18 -8.80 14.52
N ARG A 251 30.23 -7.87 14.36
CA ARG A 251 29.07 -7.68 15.25
C ARG A 251 27.79 -8.34 14.74
N CYS A 252 27.90 -9.26 13.77
CA CYS A 252 26.74 -9.92 13.22
C CYS A 252 26.35 -11.12 14.07
N ASP A 253 25.29 -10.99 14.88
CA ASP A 253 24.77 -12.08 15.71
C ASP A 253 24.32 -13.30 14.86
N ARG A 254 23.91 -13.06 13.60
CA ARG A 254 23.49 -14.11 12.67
C ARG A 254 24.64 -14.89 12.04
N CYS A 255 25.86 -14.36 12.03
CA CYS A 255 27.03 -15.06 11.48
C CYS A 255 27.52 -16.22 12.34
N SER A 256 26.99 -16.38 13.56
CA SER A 256 27.34 -17.49 14.45
C SER A 256 26.54 -18.78 14.18
N GLY A 257 25.57 -18.75 13.25
CA GLY A 257 24.76 -19.91 12.88
C GLY A 257 25.23 -20.63 11.61
N ASP A 258 24.60 -21.76 11.31
CA ASP A 258 24.92 -22.60 10.13
C ASP A 258 24.42 -22.01 8.78
N GLN A 259 23.65 -20.92 8.81
CA GLN A 259 23.04 -20.30 7.64
C GLN A 259 23.88 -19.10 7.14
N PRO A 260 24.06 -18.94 5.82
CA PRO A 260 24.75 -17.76 5.28
C PRO A 260 23.99 -16.48 5.60
N CYS A 261 24.66 -15.53 6.24
CA CYS A 261 24.10 -14.20 6.50
C CYS A 261 24.17 -13.36 5.22
N LEU A 262 23.07 -13.39 4.46
CA LEU A 262 22.94 -12.64 3.20
C LEU A 262 22.38 -11.25 3.45
N ALA A 263 22.88 -10.28 2.67
CA ALA A 263 22.28 -8.96 2.64
C ALA A 263 20.84 -9.05 2.12
N PRO A 264 19.92 -8.23 2.66
CA PRO A 264 18.52 -8.28 2.24
C PRO A 264 18.38 -7.87 0.78
N VAL A 265 17.60 -8.66 0.04
CA VAL A 265 17.18 -8.38 -1.34
C VAL A 265 15.66 -8.39 -1.36
N GLN A 266 15.08 -7.37 -2.00
CA GLN A 266 13.64 -7.22 -2.11
C GLN A 266 13.28 -6.58 -3.45
N GLU A 267 12.42 -7.24 -4.20
CA GLU A 267 11.85 -6.76 -5.45
C GLU A 267 10.33 -6.99 -5.40
N PRO A 268 9.50 -5.92 -5.43
CA PRO A 268 8.07 -6.09 -5.34
C PRO A 268 7.52 -6.83 -6.56
N TYR A 269 6.55 -7.69 -6.32
CA TYR A 269 5.98 -8.53 -7.36
C TYR A 269 4.72 -7.89 -7.97
N TRP A 270 4.92 -7.20 -9.09
CA TRP A 270 3.89 -6.42 -9.77
C TRP A 270 3.04 -7.20 -10.80
N LYS A 271 3.33 -8.48 -11.07
CA LYS A 271 2.71 -9.24 -12.18
C LYS A 271 1.17 -9.32 -12.11
N TRP A 272 0.61 -9.28 -10.90
CA TRP A 272 -0.84 -9.33 -10.65
C TRP A 272 -1.42 -7.96 -10.28
N ALA A 273 -0.63 -6.90 -10.40
CA ALA A 273 -1.11 -5.54 -10.34
C ALA A 273 -1.91 -5.26 -11.62
N GLY A 274 -3.11 -4.71 -11.47
CA GLY A 274 -3.96 -4.32 -12.60
C GLY A 274 -3.79 -2.84 -12.94
N SER A 275 -4.88 -2.06 -12.88
CA SER A 275 -4.84 -0.61 -13.07
C SER A 275 -4.15 0.12 -11.91
N MET A 276 -4.10 -0.50 -10.72
CA MET A 276 -3.52 0.10 -9.50
C MET A 276 -4.17 1.43 -9.12
N GLU A 277 -5.42 1.67 -9.50
CA GLU A 277 -6.12 2.94 -9.26
C GLU A 277 -6.11 3.32 -7.77
N SER A 278 -6.35 2.36 -6.88
CA SER A 278 -6.28 2.58 -5.43
C SER A 278 -4.88 2.98 -4.95
N VAL A 279 -3.81 2.51 -5.61
CA VAL A 279 -2.42 2.91 -5.30
C VAL A 279 -2.15 4.32 -5.81
N HIS A 280 -2.64 4.68 -7.00
CA HIS A 280 -2.59 6.06 -7.49
C HIS A 280 -3.30 7.03 -6.54
N HIS A 281 -4.50 6.67 -6.06
CA HIS A 281 -5.23 7.44 -5.06
C HIS A 281 -4.48 7.51 -3.72
N LEU A 282 -3.84 6.43 -3.27
CA LEU A 282 -3.02 6.44 -2.07
C LEU A 282 -1.82 7.39 -2.23
N VAL A 283 -1.07 7.27 -3.32
CA VAL A 283 0.08 8.14 -3.62
C VAL A 283 -0.33 9.61 -3.68
N HIS A 284 -1.47 9.90 -4.31
CA HIS A 284 -2.03 11.25 -4.34
C HIS A 284 -2.47 11.74 -2.94
N ALA A 285 -3.09 10.90 -2.12
CA ALA A 285 -3.46 11.26 -0.76
C ALA A 285 -2.21 11.57 0.09
N LEU A 286 -1.22 10.67 0.06
CA LEU A 286 0.04 10.82 0.78
C LEU A 286 0.86 12.01 0.28
N SER A 287 0.87 12.27 -1.03
CA SER A 287 1.58 13.41 -1.61
C SER A 287 1.02 14.75 -1.16
N ASN A 288 -0.11 14.81 -0.45
CA ASN A 288 -0.63 16.05 0.16
C ASN A 288 -0.39 16.13 1.68
N MET A 289 0.26 15.15 2.30
CA MET A 289 0.48 15.09 3.76
C MET A 289 1.91 15.50 4.15
N GLU A 290 2.10 16.26 5.23
CA GLU A 290 3.45 16.69 5.65
C GLU A 290 4.40 15.53 6.02
N VAL A 291 3.84 14.40 6.47
CA VAL A 291 4.60 13.21 6.82
C VAL A 291 5.48 12.69 5.67
N VAL A 292 5.09 12.80 4.40
CA VAL A 292 5.95 12.32 3.30
C VAL A 292 7.19 13.21 3.12
N SER A 293 7.11 14.51 3.44
CA SER A 293 8.29 15.39 3.52
C SER A 293 9.21 14.93 4.63
N LYS A 294 8.64 14.64 5.81
CA LYS A 294 9.40 14.17 6.98
C LYS A 294 10.13 12.86 6.68
N VAL A 295 9.45 11.89 6.07
CA VAL A 295 10.06 10.62 5.65
C VAL A 295 11.18 10.86 4.65
N TYR A 296 10.93 11.62 3.60
CA TYR A 296 11.94 11.90 2.58
C TYR A 296 13.17 12.61 3.16
N ASP A 297 12.97 13.62 4.02
CA ASP A 297 14.04 14.34 4.72
C ASP A 297 14.83 13.44 5.68
N ALA A 298 14.16 12.56 6.43
CA ALA A 298 14.80 11.64 7.37
C ALA A 298 15.87 10.77 6.68
N PHE A 299 15.60 10.33 5.45
CA PHE A 299 16.57 9.58 4.66
C PHE A 299 17.56 10.50 3.94
N THR A 300 17.10 11.50 3.19
CA THR A 300 18.01 12.29 2.34
C THR A 300 18.98 13.19 3.09
N ARG A 301 18.67 13.56 4.34
CA ARG A 301 19.60 14.29 5.23
C ARG A 301 20.53 13.36 6.01
N ASN A 302 20.23 12.06 6.07
CA ASN A 302 21.05 11.08 6.78
C ASN A 302 22.35 10.82 6.02
N ALA A 303 23.49 11.01 6.69
CA ALA A 303 24.80 10.85 6.08
C ALA A 303 25.06 9.42 5.57
N PHE A 304 24.63 8.40 6.31
CA PHE A 304 24.79 7.00 5.91
C PHE A 304 23.92 6.63 4.73
N PHE A 305 22.71 7.16 4.66
CA PHE A 305 21.85 6.97 3.49
C PHE A 305 22.46 7.63 2.25
N ARG A 306 23.01 8.86 2.38
CA ARG A 306 23.71 9.53 1.27
C ARG A 306 24.91 8.72 0.79
N GLU A 307 25.75 8.23 1.69
CA GLU A 307 26.87 7.35 1.37
C GLU A 307 26.39 6.11 0.60
N ALA A 308 25.38 5.41 1.13
CA ALA A 308 24.85 4.20 0.53
C ALA A 308 24.33 4.40 -0.91
N VAL A 309 23.82 5.60 -1.24
CA VAL A 309 23.32 5.90 -2.60
C VAL A 309 24.36 6.57 -3.49
N SER A 310 25.49 7.03 -2.94
CA SER A 310 26.58 7.68 -3.68
C SER A 310 27.63 6.71 -4.20
N ASP A 311 27.89 5.60 -3.50
CA ASP A 311 28.87 4.56 -3.88
C ASP A 311 28.46 3.71 -5.12
N SER A 312 27.50 4.20 -5.92
CA SER A 312 26.91 3.51 -7.07
C SER A 312 27.26 4.15 -8.43
N PHE A 313 28.36 4.92 -8.50
CA PHE A 313 28.91 5.47 -9.75
C PHE A 313 30.37 5.06 -9.96
#